data_AF-A0A5K1FRA6-F1
#
_entry.id   AF-A0A5K1FRA6-F1
#
_cell.length_a   1.000
_cell.length_b   1.000
_cell.length_c   1.000
_cell.angle_alpha   90.00
_cell.angle_beta   90.00
_cell.angle_gamma   90.00
#
_symmetry.space_group_name_H-M   'P 1'
#
loop_
_entity.id
_entity.type
_entity.pdbx_description
1 polymer ?
#
loop_
_entity_poly.entity_id
_entity_poly.type
_entity_poly.pdbx_seq_one_letter_code
_entity_poly.pdbx_strand_id
1 'polypeptide(L)' 'DSLIQLKKSLNASSTQLRDWNQYLVTPCTWSLVSCDTKNNVTQV' A
#
# COMPACT_ATOMS: atom_id res chain seq x y z
N ASP A 1 9.55 -0.90 0.67
CA ASP A 1 9.87 -0.88 -0.77
C ASP A 1 8.97 -1.78 -1.63
N SER A 2 8.64 -3.00 -1.19
CA SER A 2 7.86 -4.00 -1.96
C SER A 2 6.49 -3.54 -2.46
N LEU A 3 5.70 -2.83 -1.65
CA LEU A 3 4.36 -2.36 -2.03
C LEU A 3 4.37 -1.24 -3.08
N ILE A 4 5.39 -0.38 -3.05
CA ILE A 4 5.54 0.68 -4.04
C ILE A 4 5.91 0.09 -5.40
N GLN A 5 6.67 -1.01 -5.41
CA GLN A 5 6.93 -1.76 -6.64
C GLN A 5 5.65 -2.39 -7.20
N LEU A 6 4.79 -2.97 -6.34
CA LEU A 6 3.48 -3.47 -6.76
C LEU A 6 2.60 -2.37 -7.36
N LYS A 7 2.54 -1.19 -6.73
CA LYS A 7 1.83 -0.03 -7.28
C LYS A 7 2.33 0.36 -8.66
N LYS A 8 3.65 0.31 -8.89
CA LYS A 8 4.26 0.55 -10.21
C LYS A 8 3.91 -0.56 -11.21
N SER A 9 3.88 -1.83 -10.79
CA SER A 9 3.56 -2.95 -11.69
C SER A 9 2.07 -3.03 -12.05
N LEU A 10 1.19 -2.59 -11.16
CA LEU A 10 -0.25 -2.54 -11.40
C LEU A 10 -0.65 -1.50 -12.46
N ASN A 11 0.28 -0.61 -12.86
CA ASN A 11 0.03 0.50 -13.78
C ASN A 11 -1.26 1.27 -13.41
N ALA A 12 -1.51 1.40 -12.11
CA ALA A 12 -2.72 1.99 -11.59
C ALA A 12 -2.75 3.49 -11.92
N SER A 13 -3.95 4.02 -12.18
CA SER A 13 -4.15 5.47 -12.37
C SER A 13 -3.55 6.24 -11.19
N SER A 14 -3.03 7.46 -11.43
CA SER A 14 -2.52 8.34 -10.37
C SER A 14 -3.55 8.67 -9.28
N THR A 15 -4.84 8.45 -9.57
CA THR A 15 -5.94 8.57 -8.61
C THR A 15 -6.21 7.29 -7.81
N GLN A 16 -5.81 6.13 -8.31
CA GLN A 16 -5.87 4.85 -7.61
C GLN A 16 -4.68 4.73 -6.66
N LEU A 17 -4.90 4.22 -5.44
CA LEU A 17 -3.85 4.05 -4.43
C LEU A 17 -3.16 5.38 -4.07
N ARG A 18 -3.88 6.51 -4.10
CA ARG A 18 -3.32 7.87 -3.85
C ARG A 18 -2.73 8.01 -2.45
N ASP A 19 -3.29 7.28 -1.49
CA ASP A 19 -2.88 7.17 -0.10
C ASP A 19 -1.69 6.23 0.12
N TRP A 20 -1.28 5.45 -0.89
CA TRP A 20 -0.07 4.64 -0.83
C TRP A 20 1.18 5.52 -0.88
N ASN A 21 1.60 5.97 0.30
CA ASN A 21 2.77 6.82 0.49
C ASN A 21 3.66 6.29 1.64
N GLN A 22 4.82 5.74 1.27
CA GLN A 22 5.80 5.18 2.21
C GLN A 22 6.45 6.21 3.14
N TYR A 23 6.31 7.50 2.86
CA TYR A 23 6.95 8.57 3.63
C TYR A 23 6.03 9.25 4.63
N LEU A 24 4.70 9.03 4.54
CA LEU A 24 3.73 9.74 5.36
C LEU A 24 3.03 8.84 6.39
N VAL A 25 2.86 7.55 6.12
CA VAL A 25 2.07 6.65 6.99
C VAL A 25 2.50 5.19 6.85
N THR A 26 2.06 4.34 7.80
CA THR A 26 2.28 2.90 7.73
C THR A 26 1.39 2.29 6.64
N PRO A 27 1.86 1.24 5.93
CA PRO A 27 1.09 0.65 4.83
C PRO A 27 -0.26 0.06 5.26
N CYS A 28 -0.44 -0.27 6.53
CA CYS A 28 -1.73 -0.74 7.07
C CYS A 28 -2.85 0.30 7.04
N THR A 29 -2.51 1.57 6.85
CA THR A 29 -3.50 2.65 6.71
C THR A 29 -3.89 2.91 5.27
N TRP A 30 -3.24 2.22 4.32
CA TRP A 30 -3.50 2.40 2.90
C TRP A 30 -4.73 1.63 2.45
N SER A 31 -5.43 2.18 1.47
CA SER A 31 -6.57 1.56 0.81
C SER A 31 -6.15 0.23 0.20
N LEU A 32 -6.99 -0.79 0.34
CA LEU A 32 -6.77 -2.14 -0.18
C LEU A 32 -5.60 -2.89 0.49
N VAL A 33 -4.94 -2.32 1.50
CA VAL A 33 -3.96 -3.04 2.30
C VAL A 33 -4.63 -3.61 3.54
N SER A 34 -4.47 -4.91 3.75
CA SER A 34 -4.88 -5.58 4.98
C SER A 34 -3.66 -5.97 5.81
N CYS A 35 -3.76 -5.79 7.11
CA CYS A 35 -2.71 -6.14 8.06
C CYS A 35 -3.21 -7.11 9.13
N ASP A 36 -2.28 -7.87 9.68
CA ASP A 36 -2.51 -8.69 10.87
C ASP A 36 -2.59 -7.84 12.15
N THR A 37 -2.88 -8.50 13.28
CA THR A 37 -2.94 -7.87 14.61
C THR A 37 -1.59 -7.34 15.11
N LYS A 38 -0.49 -7.62 14.40
CA LYS A 38 0.86 -7.14 14.68
C LYS A 38 1.30 -6.04 13.69
N ASN A 39 0.39 -5.50 12.87
CA ASN A 39 0.65 -4.51 11.83
C ASN A 39 1.59 -4.98 10.70
N ASN A 40 1.66 -6.28 10.44
CA ASN A 40 2.32 -6.80 9.25
C ASN A 40 1.31 -6.85 8.11
N VAL A 41 1.72 -6.36 6.94
CA VAL A 41 0.92 -6.42 5.72
C VAL A 41 0.78 -7.88 5.30
N THR A 42 -0.46 -8.37 5.20
CA THR A 42 -0.78 -9.75 4.83
C THR A 42 -1.42 -9.86 3.45
N GLN A 43 -2.11 -8.82 3.01
CA GLN A 43 -2.79 -8.81 1.71
C GLN A 43 -2.85 -7.40 1.12
N VAL A 44 -2.81 -7.36 -0.21
CA VAL A 44 -2.92 -6.17 -1.07
C VAL A 44 -3.62 -6.47 -2.38
#